data_AF-A0A2J0MM35-F1
#
_entry.id   AF-A0A2J0MM35-F1
#
_cell.length_a   1.000
_cell.length_b   1.000
_cell.length_c   1.000
_cell.angle_alpha   90.00
_cell.angle_beta   90.00
_cell.angle_gamma   90.00
#
_symmetry.space_group_name_H-M   'P 1'
#
loop_
_entity.id
_entity.type
_entity.pdbx_description
1 polymer ?
#
loop_
_entity_poly.entity_id
_entity_poly.type
_entity_poly.pdbx_seq_one_letter_code
_entity_poly.pdbx_strand_id
1 'polypeptide(L)'
;MSYIFHLKIEKEKSGLSLLKEDLVMGKVEWQEGRDMGRRLFQGIATLLKKNNLKPEAVSDFVIDSEIPENYTSIRIAETVKKVYAFAVQRKEV
;
A
#
# COMPACT_ATOMS: atom_id res chain seq x y z
N MET A 1 1.85 0.84 -18.81
CA MET A 1 2.21 1.84 -17.78
C MET A 1 1.92 1.19 -16.44
N SER A 2 2.94 0.92 -15.62
CA SER A 2 2.79 0.22 -14.36
C SER A 2 2.82 1.20 -13.19
N TYR A 3 1.81 1.12 -12.33
CA TYR A 3 1.82 1.80 -11.04
C TYR A 3 2.27 0.84 -9.95
N ILE A 4 2.94 1.35 -8.93
CA ILE A 4 3.43 0.56 -7.79
C ILE A 4 2.96 1.23 -6.50
N PHE A 5 2.39 0.47 -5.59
CA PHE A 5 2.25 0.92 -4.21
C PHE A 5 3.54 0.68 -3.44
N HIS A 6 4.03 1.71 -2.78
CA HIS A 6 5.18 1.63 -1.89
C HIS A 6 4.75 2.01 -0.47
N LEU A 7 4.71 1.04 0.43
CA LEU A 7 4.40 1.26 1.83
C LEU A 7 5.69 1.28 2.64
N LYS A 8 6.02 2.44 3.20
CA LYS A 8 7.09 2.60 4.17
C LYS A 8 6.52 2.47 5.59
N ILE A 9 7.10 1.59 6.40
CA ILE A 9 6.71 1.37 7.80
C ILE A 9 7.88 1.72 8.70
N GLU A 10 7.69 2.73 9.55
CA GLU A 10 8.65 3.20 10.55
C GLU A 10 8.06 3.01 11.96
N LYS A 11 8.85 3.31 13.00
CA LYS A 11 8.45 3.06 14.39
C LYS A 11 7.22 3.86 14.84
N GLU A 12 7.09 5.11 14.38
CA GLU A 12 6.05 6.04 14.83
C GLU A 12 5.01 6.35 13.76
N LYS A 13 5.34 6.10 12.48
CA LYS A 13 4.46 6.40 11.35
C LYS A 13 4.63 5.40 10.23
N SER A 14 3.61 5.31 9.40
CA SER A 14 3.68 4.65 8.09
C SER A 14 3.24 5.61 6.99
N GLY A 15 3.76 5.37 5.78
CA GLY A 15 3.42 6.14 4.60
C GLY A 15 3.20 5.24 3.40
N LEU A 16 2.06 5.38 2.73
CA LEU A 16 1.78 4.75 1.45
C LEU A 16 1.98 5.77 0.33
N SER A 17 2.82 5.42 -0.63
CA SER A 17 3.06 6.20 -1.85
C SER A 17 2.58 5.43 -3.07
N LEU A 18 2.03 6.13 -4.05
CA LEU A 18 1.76 5.61 -5.37
C LEU A 18 2.87 6.08 -6.30
N LEU A 19 3.60 5.15 -6.90
CA LEU A 19 4.68 5.42 -7.83
C LEU A 19 4.23 5.12 -9.26
N LYS A 20 4.72 5.91 -10.20
CA LYS A 20 4.66 5.65 -11.64
C LYS A 20 6.04 5.94 -12.22
N GLU A 21 6.74 4.93 -12.72
CA GLU A 21 8.06 5.12 -13.34
C GLU A 21 9.00 5.93 -12.42
N ASP A 22 9.08 5.51 -11.14
CA ASP A 22 9.82 6.15 -10.04
C ASP A 22 9.36 7.56 -9.60
N LEU A 23 8.31 8.12 -10.23
CA LEU A 23 7.69 9.37 -9.81
C LEU A 23 6.59 9.13 -8.77
N VAL A 24 6.63 9.89 -7.68
CA VAL A 24 5.59 9.87 -6.64
C VAL A 24 4.35 10.62 -7.16
N MET A 25 3.32 9.85 -7.53
CA MET A 25 2.02 10.36 -7.98
C MET A 25 1.12 10.78 -6.81
N GLY A 26 1.42 10.30 -5.60
CA GLY A 26 0.71 10.69 -4.39
C GLY A 26 1.22 9.96 -3.17
N LYS A 27 0.97 10.54 -2.00
CA LYS A 27 1.38 10.00 -0.71
C LYS A 27 0.29 10.21 0.33
N VAL A 28 0.13 9.24 1.22
CA VAL A 28 -0.71 9.32 2.43
C VAL A 28 0.13 8.81 3.60
N GLU A 29 0.16 9.55 4.70
CA GLU A 29 0.89 9.18 5.92
C GLU A 29 -0.05 9.12 7.11
N TRP A 30 0.29 8.29 8.09
CA TRP A 30 -0.42 8.19 9.34
C TRP A 30 0.50 7.77 10.49
N GLN A 31 0.09 8.10 11.70
CA GLN A 31 0.74 7.64 12.93
C GLN A 31 0.46 6.14 13.14
N GLU A 32 1.48 5.39 13.54
CA GLU A 32 1.35 3.99 13.94
C GLU A 32 0.42 3.88 15.15
N GLY A 33 -0.36 2.81 15.21
CA GLY A 33 -1.27 2.59 16.34
C GLY A 33 -2.27 1.48 16.11
N ARG A 34 -3.37 1.53 16.87
CA ARG A 34 -4.51 0.63 16.64
C ARG A 34 -5.17 1.05 15.31
N ASP A 35 -5.62 0.08 14.52
CA ASP A 35 -6.28 0.26 13.21
C ASP A 35 -5.39 0.41 11.95
N MET A 36 -4.15 -0.07 11.99
CA MET A 36 -3.23 -0.05 10.83
C MET A 36 -3.83 -0.58 9.52
N GLY A 37 -4.51 -1.72 9.56
CA GLY A 37 -5.13 -2.31 8.36
C GLY A 37 -6.19 -1.39 7.74
N ARG A 38 -7.02 -0.76 8.57
CA ARG A 38 -8.04 0.19 8.12
C ARG A 38 -7.40 1.42 7.47
N ARG A 39 -6.37 1.98 8.10
CA ARG A 39 -5.63 3.14 7.56
C ARG A 39 -5.00 2.83 6.21
N LEU A 40 -4.41 1.64 6.08
CA LEU A 40 -3.80 1.20 4.83
C LEU A 40 -4.83 1.08 3.69
N PHE A 41 -5.97 0.41 3.92
CA PHE A 41 -7.04 0.33 2.92
C PHE A 41 -7.62 1.71 2.54
N GLN A 42 -7.78 2.60 3.51
CA GLN A 42 -8.21 3.98 3.25
C GLN A 42 -7.18 4.76 2.44
N GLY A 43 -5.89 4.57 2.70
CA GLY A 43 -4.80 5.13 1.92
C GLY A 43 -4.82 4.66 0.47
N ILE A 44 -4.94 3.35 0.25
CA ILE A 44 -5.08 2.74 -1.09
C ILE A 44 -6.27 3.35 -1.83
N ALA A 45 -7.46 3.33 -1.23
CA ALA A 45 -8.68 3.87 -1.85
C ALA A 45 -8.54 5.36 -2.19
N THR A 46 -7.90 6.13 -1.30
CA THR A 46 -7.66 7.56 -1.48
C THR A 46 -6.71 7.82 -2.65
N LEU A 47 -5.59 7.09 -2.74
CA LEU A 47 -4.61 7.25 -3.81
C LEU A 47 -5.19 6.85 -5.17
N LEU A 48 -5.92 5.74 -5.24
CA LEU A 48 -6.61 5.32 -6.46
C LEU A 48 -7.64 6.37 -6.90
N LYS A 49 -8.52 6.82 -6.00
CA LYS A 49 -9.56 7.80 -6.30
C LYS A 49 -8.97 9.13 -6.77
N LYS A 50 -7.95 9.66 -6.07
CA LYS A 50 -7.29 10.92 -6.43
C LYS A 50 -6.63 10.89 -7.80
N ASN A 51 -6.10 9.73 -8.20
CA ASN A 51 -5.44 9.54 -9.49
C ASN A 51 -6.37 8.97 -10.57
N ASN A 52 -7.68 8.82 -10.26
CA ASN A 52 -8.68 8.20 -11.14
C ASN A 52 -8.24 6.82 -11.67
N LEU A 53 -7.58 6.04 -10.81
CA LEU A 53 -7.06 4.71 -11.15
C LEU A 53 -8.02 3.63 -10.66
N LYS A 54 -8.13 2.57 -11.45
CA LYS A 54 -8.69 1.30 -10.98
C LYS A 54 -7.59 0.47 -10.31
N PRO A 55 -7.93 -0.42 -9.36
CA PRO A 55 -6.94 -1.27 -8.69
C PRO A 55 -6.05 -2.06 -9.67
N GLU A 56 -6.59 -2.50 -10.80
CA GLU A 56 -5.86 -3.31 -11.79
C GLU A 56 -4.76 -2.54 -12.53
N ALA A 57 -4.73 -1.21 -12.41
CA ALA A 57 -3.64 -0.40 -12.97
C ALA A 57 -2.35 -0.48 -12.14
N VAL A 58 -2.44 -0.94 -10.89
CA VAL A 58 -1.29 -1.12 -9.99
C VAL A 58 -0.78 -2.54 -10.15
N SER A 59 0.44 -2.68 -10.65
CA SER A 59 1.05 -3.97 -10.96
C SER A 59 1.76 -4.60 -9.77
N ASP A 60 2.20 -3.79 -8.80
CA ASP A 60 2.96 -4.29 -7.67
C ASP A 60 2.70 -3.49 -6.38
N PHE A 61 2.99 -4.13 -5.26
CA PHE A 61 2.91 -3.56 -3.92
C PHE A 61 4.18 -3.95 -3.16
N VAL A 62 5.06 -2.97 -2.96
CA VAL A 62 6.30 -3.10 -2.20
C VAL A 62 6.08 -2.62 -0.76
N ILE A 63 6.59 -3.39 0.20
CA ILE A 63 6.62 -3.04 1.62
C ILE A 63 8.10 -2.84 1.98
N ASP A 64 8.42 -1.65 2.45
CA ASP A 64 9.73 -1.26 2.95
C ASP A 64 9.60 -0.96 4.44
N SER A 65 10.39 -1.63 5.27
CA SER A 65 10.26 -1.53 6.72
C SER A 65 11.59 -1.32 7.40
N GLU A 66 11.63 -0.29 8.25
CA GLU A 66 12.74 0.00 9.15
C GLU A 66 12.59 -0.69 10.52
N ILE A 67 11.50 -1.44 10.72
CA ILE A 67 11.22 -2.17 11.97
C ILE A 67 11.29 -3.69 11.73
N PRO A 68 11.54 -4.51 12.78
CA PRO A 68 11.68 -5.96 12.62
C PRO A 68 10.39 -6.65 12.14
N GLU A 69 10.52 -7.68 11.30
CA GLU A 69 9.42 -8.44 10.66
C GLU A 69 8.39 -9.03 11.62
N ASN A 70 8.75 -9.24 12.89
CA ASN A 70 7.85 -9.77 13.91
C ASN A 70 6.80 -8.77 14.41
N TYR A 71 6.91 -7.49 14.01
CA TYR A 71 5.93 -6.47 14.36
C TYR A 71 4.57 -6.72 13.68
N THR A 72 3.50 -6.51 14.45
CA THR A 72 2.12 -6.66 13.97
C THR A 72 1.83 -5.82 12.71
N SER A 73 2.39 -4.60 12.62
CA SER A 73 2.21 -3.72 11.47
C SER A 73 2.71 -4.34 10.16
N ILE A 74 3.85 -5.04 10.18
CA ILE A 74 4.39 -5.73 8.99
C ILE A 74 3.49 -6.90 8.61
N ARG A 75 3.05 -7.71 9.58
CA ARG A 75 2.12 -8.83 9.31
C ARG A 75 0.80 -8.36 8.69
N ILE A 76 0.28 -7.22 9.16
CA ILE A 76 -0.90 -6.58 8.59
C ILE A 76 -0.61 -6.12 7.16
N ALA A 77 0.50 -5.43 6.93
CA ALA A 77 0.90 -4.94 5.61
C ALA A 77 1.04 -6.09 4.60
N GLU A 78 1.75 -7.16 4.97
CA GLU A 78 1.93 -8.36 4.16
C GLU A 78 0.59 -9.03 3.82
N THR A 79 -0.32 -9.09 4.78
CA THR A 79 -1.67 -9.62 4.54
C THR A 79 -2.42 -8.76 3.54
N VAL A 80 -2.38 -7.43 3.68
CA VAL A 80 -3.04 -6.50 2.75
C VAL A 80 -2.43 -6.60 1.36
N LYS A 81 -1.10 -6.68 1.23
CA LYS A 81 -0.39 -6.90 -0.04
C LYS A 81 -0.89 -8.17 -0.73
N LYS A 82 -0.96 -9.29 -0.01
CA LYS A 82 -1.43 -10.58 -0.56
C LYS A 82 -2.90 -10.53 -0.99
N VAL A 83 -3.77 -9.95 -0.16
CA VAL A 83 -5.20 -9.78 -0.48
C VAL A 83 -5.39 -8.88 -1.70
N TYR A 84 -4.63 -7.80 -1.79
CA TYR A 84 -4.66 -6.88 -2.93
C TYR A 84 -4.24 -7.61 -4.21
N ALA A 85 -3.08 -8.27 -4.20
CA ALA A 85 -2.56 -9.03 -5.34
C ALA A 85 -3.55 -10.10 -5.81
N PHE A 86 -4.14 -10.84 -4.88
CA PHE A 86 -5.16 -11.85 -5.19
C PHE A 86 -6.42 -11.25 -5.83
N ALA A 87 -6.88 -10.10 -5.32
CA ALA A 87 -8.07 -9.43 -5.84
C ALA A 87 -7.87 -8.89 -7.26
N VAL A 88 -6.67 -8.40 -7.59
CA VAL A 88 -6.37 -7.88 -8.93
C VAL A 88 -6.04 -8.99 -9.94
N GLN A 89 -5.40 -10.09 -9.51
CA GLN A 89 -5.10 -11.24 -10.38
C GLN A 89 -6.36 -11.97 -10.88
N ARG A 90 -7.43 -12.02 -10.09
CA ARG A 90 -8.67 -12.74 -10.45
C ARG A 90 -9.47 -12.12 -11.61
N LYS A 91 -9.08 -10.96 -12.12
CA LYS A 91 -9.80 -10.27 -13.20
C LYS A 91 -9.22 -10.50 -14.61
N GLU A 92 -8.18 -11.31 -14.74
CA GLU A 92 -7.65 -11.74 -16.05
C GLU A 92 -8.34 -13.01 -16.61
N VAL A 93 -9.51 -13.39 -16.09
CA VAL A 93 -10.29 -14.58 -16.52
C VAL A 93 -11.64 -14.17 -17.08
#